data_AF-A0A7J4T533-F1
#
_entry.id   AF-A0A7J4T533-F1
#
_cell.length_a   1.000
_cell.length_b   1.000
_cell.length_c   1.000
_cell.angle_alpha   90.00
_cell.angle_beta   90.00
_cell.angle_gamma   90.00
#
_symmetry.space_group_name_H-M   'P 1'
#
loop_
_entity.id
_entity.type
_entity.pdbx_description
1 polymer ?
#
loop_
_entity_poly.entity_id
_entity_poly.type
_entity_poly.pdbx_seq_one_letter_code
_entity_poly.pdbx_strand_id
1 'polypeptide(L)'
;MSPDIEGSINPWNLFGERHNKPEWKHDEYETPFAAISSFLELWPGDEQTSECDISERHLRLIETVAGYPEILVGRRPLDMPLHPRSKLAFELSNFLDRIQSPDCDSEWHSLRSYLLHADLKMFADNANSEEEHHHKFLHVLLKTIRDNSEFGLHENFADTLHPDEHRLLTTLHSKSKKRVDAFWPLGDVGGIKFNRLNPKIDLLINNANSEIPDNSNYIEHTFRLSKIHTWIKKWSDTDMINQDTSHQLSIGSSAFLESVIAKMRSNILDEKRPGSIIVDGGGKMTYISKESKEDEKKWMEIQLRNILMADKSTEG
;
A
#
# COMPACT_ATOMS: atom_id res chain seq x y z
N MET A 1 26.57 24.79 10.11
CA MET A 1 26.30 23.90 8.96
C MET A 1 25.25 22.93 9.44
N SER A 2 24.01 23.10 9.01
CA SER A 2 23.01 22.04 9.21
C SER A 2 23.55 20.81 8.49
N PRO A 3 23.50 19.60 9.08
CA PRO A 3 23.79 18.40 8.30
C PRO A 3 22.83 18.42 7.12
N ASP A 4 23.36 18.25 5.90
CA ASP A 4 22.53 18.06 4.71
C ASP A 4 21.63 16.85 5.02
N ILE A 5 20.34 17.09 5.23
CA ILE A 5 19.40 16.02 5.54
C ILE A 5 19.18 15.28 4.24
N GLU A 6 19.80 14.12 4.10
CA GLU A 6 19.70 13.25 2.94
C GLU A 6 18.39 12.44 2.99
N GLY A 7 17.86 12.10 1.82
CA GLY A 7 16.75 11.17 1.67
C GLY A 7 17.17 9.72 1.92
N SER A 8 16.26 8.80 1.63
CA SER A 8 16.54 7.35 1.69
C SER A 8 17.59 6.93 0.65
N ILE A 9 18.17 5.75 0.84
CA ILE A 9 19.04 5.12 -0.15
C ILE A 9 18.21 4.75 -1.38
N ASN A 10 18.71 5.04 -2.58
CA ASN A 10 18.11 4.57 -3.81
C ASN A 10 18.43 3.07 -4.01
N PRO A 11 17.45 2.15 -3.86
CA PRO A 11 17.72 0.71 -3.95
C PRO A 11 18.06 0.26 -5.38
N TRP A 12 17.84 1.11 -6.38
CA TRP A 12 18.15 0.85 -7.79
C TRP A 12 19.54 1.33 -8.20
N ASN A 13 20.23 2.06 -7.32
CA ASN A 13 21.61 2.47 -7.55
C ASN A 13 22.55 1.49 -6.83
N LEU A 14 23.42 0.82 -7.60
CA LEU A 14 24.41 -0.15 -7.09
C LEU A 14 25.38 0.46 -6.07
N PHE A 15 25.57 1.78 -6.08
CA PHE A 15 26.46 2.50 -5.17
C PHE A 15 25.79 2.97 -3.89
N GLY A 16 24.48 2.72 -3.72
CA GLY A 16 23.74 3.10 -2.51
C GLY A 16 23.65 4.61 -2.30
N GLU A 17 23.70 5.40 -3.37
CA GLU A 17 23.55 6.85 -3.30
C GLU A 17 22.19 7.22 -2.69
N ARG A 18 22.22 8.19 -1.77
CA ARG A 18 21.02 8.71 -1.14
C ARG A 18 20.33 9.70 -2.05
N HIS A 19 19.02 9.74 -1.96
CA HIS A 19 18.23 10.81 -2.56
C HIS A 19 18.56 12.13 -1.87
N ASN A 20 18.37 13.25 -2.58
CA ASN A 20 18.23 14.53 -1.89
C ASN A 20 16.94 14.51 -1.04
N LYS A 21 16.84 15.43 -0.08
CA LYS A 21 15.60 15.65 0.66
C LYS A 21 14.43 15.76 -0.33
N PRO A 22 13.40 14.91 -0.21
CA PRO A 22 12.34 14.88 -1.22
C PRO A 22 11.43 16.10 -1.11
N GLU A 23 11.19 16.71 -2.26
CA GLU A 23 10.17 17.76 -2.46
C GLU A 23 8.92 17.12 -3.07
N TRP A 24 7.74 17.48 -2.55
CA TRP A 24 6.48 17.08 -3.16
C TRP A 24 6.16 18.03 -4.32
N LYS A 25 6.00 17.50 -5.53
CA LYS A 25 5.61 18.26 -6.72
C LYS A 25 4.47 17.54 -7.42
N HIS A 26 3.31 18.18 -7.45
CA HIS A 26 2.15 17.70 -8.18
C HIS A 26 1.33 18.89 -8.69
N ASP A 27 0.70 18.74 -9.85
CA ASP A 27 -0.03 19.82 -10.51
C ASP A 27 -1.33 20.20 -9.77
N GLU A 28 -2.01 19.20 -9.19
CA GLU A 28 -3.34 19.36 -8.57
C GLU A 28 -3.34 19.37 -7.02
N TYR A 29 -2.29 18.85 -6.39
CA TYR A 29 -2.25 18.64 -4.94
C TYR A 29 -1.01 19.31 -4.37
N GLU A 30 -1.22 20.37 -3.58
CA GLU A 30 -0.13 21.17 -3.02
C GLU A 30 0.72 20.38 -2.01
N THR A 31 0.13 19.40 -1.32
CA THR A 31 0.81 18.60 -0.29
C THR A 31 0.58 17.10 -0.51
N PRO A 32 1.48 16.22 -0.03
CA PRO A 32 1.26 14.78 -0.08
C PRO A 32 0.04 14.37 0.79
N PHE A 33 -0.30 15.15 1.81
CA PHE A 33 -1.48 14.91 2.65
C PHE A 33 -2.78 15.18 1.91
N ALA A 34 -2.83 16.20 1.04
CA ALA A 34 -3.95 16.44 0.14
C ALA A 34 -4.14 15.25 -0.82
N ALA A 35 -3.03 14.72 -1.37
CA ALA A 35 -3.06 13.55 -2.24
C ALA A 35 -3.60 12.31 -1.51
N ILE A 36 -3.09 11.99 -0.31
CA ILE A 36 -3.60 10.86 0.51
C ILE A 36 -5.08 11.06 0.82
N SER A 37 -5.48 12.27 1.24
CA SER A 37 -6.88 12.59 1.55
C SER A 37 -7.79 12.36 0.36
N SER A 38 -7.35 12.73 -0.85
CA SER A 38 -8.15 12.57 -2.07
C SER A 38 -8.49 11.11 -2.39
N PHE A 39 -7.55 10.18 -2.15
CA PHE A 39 -7.80 8.75 -2.32
C PHE A 39 -8.85 8.25 -1.32
N LEU A 40 -8.72 8.64 -0.06
CA LEU A 40 -9.60 8.19 1.01
C LEU A 40 -11.00 8.80 0.93
N GLU A 41 -11.14 10.04 0.44
CA GLU A 41 -12.42 10.70 0.20
C GLU A 41 -13.18 10.10 -0.97
N LEU A 42 -12.44 9.71 -2.01
CA LEU A 42 -13.00 9.20 -3.26
C LEU A 42 -12.85 7.69 -3.39
N TRP A 43 -12.71 7.01 -2.24
CA TRP A 43 -12.62 5.57 -2.17
C TRP A 43 -13.91 4.97 -2.76
N PRO A 44 -13.83 4.04 -3.73
CA PRO A 44 -15.01 3.44 -4.32
C PRO A 44 -15.86 2.69 -3.29
N GLY A 45 -17.17 2.87 -3.33
CA GLY A 45 -18.11 2.21 -2.42
C GLY A 45 -19.17 3.18 -1.90
N ASP A 46 -20.06 2.65 -1.07
CA ASP A 46 -21.21 3.40 -0.52
C ASP A 46 -20.86 4.11 0.81
N GLU A 47 -19.84 3.64 1.51
CA GLU A 47 -19.42 4.20 2.81
C GLU A 47 -18.19 5.08 2.67
N GLN A 48 -18.26 6.27 3.27
CA GLN A 48 -17.08 7.12 3.40
C GLN A 48 -16.05 6.44 4.31
N THR A 49 -14.77 6.60 4.01
CA THR A 49 -13.68 6.03 4.83
C THR A 49 -13.85 6.37 6.31
N SER A 50 -14.29 7.59 6.65
CA SER A 50 -14.50 7.95 8.05
C SER A 50 -15.58 7.13 8.75
N GLU A 51 -16.56 6.62 8.03
CA GLU A 51 -17.71 5.89 8.58
C GLU A 51 -17.40 4.41 8.83
N CYS A 52 -16.44 3.85 8.10
CA CYS A 52 -15.99 2.47 8.25
C CYS A 52 -15.40 2.18 9.65
N ASP A 53 -15.27 0.89 9.97
CA ASP A 53 -14.56 0.47 11.17
C ASP A 53 -13.06 0.81 11.11
N ILE A 54 -12.36 0.60 12.22
CA ILE A 54 -10.94 0.95 12.27
C ILE A 54 -10.07 0.09 11.35
N SER A 55 -10.44 -1.17 11.15
CA SER A 55 -9.67 -2.12 10.34
C SER A 55 -9.67 -1.71 8.89
N GLU A 56 -10.85 -1.42 8.37
CA GLU A 56 -11.06 -0.97 7.00
C GLU A 56 -10.39 0.40 6.78
N ARG A 57 -10.55 1.34 7.71
CA ARG A 57 -9.85 2.63 7.64
C ARG A 57 -8.33 2.49 7.57
N HIS A 58 -7.79 1.58 8.39
CA HIS A 58 -6.36 1.34 8.42
C HIS A 58 -5.89 0.69 7.12
N LEU A 59 -6.62 -0.30 6.61
CA LEU A 59 -6.32 -0.95 5.33
C LEU A 59 -6.32 0.06 4.18
N ARG A 60 -7.36 0.90 4.03
CA ARG A 60 -7.42 1.94 2.98
C ARG A 60 -6.22 2.89 3.05
N LEU A 61 -5.83 3.30 4.25
CA LEU A 61 -4.65 4.14 4.45
C LEU A 61 -3.37 3.43 4.01
N ILE A 62 -3.18 2.17 4.39
CA ILE A 62 -1.97 1.41 4.07
C ILE A 62 -1.91 1.09 2.58
N GLU A 63 -3.03 0.72 1.95
CA GLU A 63 -3.09 0.53 0.51
C GLU A 63 -2.73 1.80 -0.24
N THR A 64 -3.19 2.97 0.24
CA THR A 64 -2.79 4.26 -0.31
C THR A 64 -1.28 4.47 -0.20
N VAL A 65 -0.70 4.23 0.99
CA VAL A 65 0.75 4.32 1.23
C VAL A 65 1.53 3.32 0.37
N ALA A 66 1.00 2.12 0.17
CA ALA A 66 1.63 1.05 -0.60
C ALA A 66 1.69 1.35 -2.10
N GLY A 67 0.84 2.26 -2.59
CA GLY A 67 0.64 2.51 -4.02
C GLY A 67 -0.46 1.63 -4.65
N TYR A 68 -1.32 1.04 -3.83
CA TYR A 68 -2.47 0.23 -4.23
C TYR A 68 -3.85 0.83 -3.90
N PRO A 69 -4.07 2.16 -3.78
CA PRO A 69 -5.42 2.65 -3.44
C PRO A 69 -6.44 2.17 -4.47
N GLU A 70 -7.66 1.86 -4.03
CA GLU A 70 -8.73 1.53 -4.97
C GLU A 70 -9.16 2.80 -5.72
N ILE A 71 -9.09 2.77 -7.06
CA ILE A 71 -9.33 3.95 -7.90
C ILE A 71 -10.69 3.92 -8.60
N LEU A 72 -11.22 2.71 -8.85
CA LEU A 72 -12.57 2.38 -9.26
C LEU A 72 -12.91 1.02 -8.64
N VAL A 73 -14.20 0.67 -8.57
CA VAL A 73 -14.65 -0.60 -7.97
C VAL A 73 -13.87 -1.80 -8.54
N GLY A 74 -13.10 -2.46 -7.68
CA GLY A 74 -12.24 -3.61 -7.99
C GLY A 74 -11.04 -3.31 -8.89
N ARG A 75 -10.64 -2.04 -9.06
CA ARG A 75 -9.52 -1.62 -9.92
C ARG A 75 -8.52 -0.79 -9.13
N ARG A 76 -7.25 -1.11 -9.32
CA ARG A 76 -6.10 -0.47 -8.65
C ARG A 76 -5.16 0.14 -9.71
N PRO A 77 -4.14 0.92 -9.30
CA PRO A 77 -3.31 1.68 -10.23
C PRO A 77 -2.67 0.85 -11.35
N LEU A 78 -2.18 -0.36 -11.04
CA LEU A 78 -1.57 -1.26 -12.01
C LEU A 78 -2.56 -1.83 -13.03
N ASP A 79 -3.86 -1.83 -12.73
CA ASP A 79 -4.91 -2.28 -13.64
C ASP A 79 -5.29 -1.20 -14.65
N MET A 80 -5.05 0.07 -14.31
CA MET A 80 -5.39 1.22 -15.14
C MET A 80 -4.25 2.24 -15.14
N PRO A 81 -3.07 1.92 -15.69
CA PRO A 81 -1.86 2.74 -15.54
C PRO A 81 -1.99 4.16 -16.11
N LEU A 82 -2.89 4.37 -17.08
CA LEU A 82 -3.13 5.68 -17.70
C LEU A 82 -4.19 6.53 -16.97
N HIS A 83 -4.83 5.99 -15.93
CA HIS A 83 -5.81 6.76 -15.16
C HIS A 83 -5.10 7.82 -14.30
N PRO A 84 -5.62 9.06 -14.18
CA PRO A 84 -4.96 10.13 -13.42
C PRO A 84 -4.64 9.75 -11.97
N ARG A 85 -5.55 9.03 -11.31
CA ARG A 85 -5.31 8.52 -9.95
C ARG A 85 -4.22 7.46 -9.86
N SER A 86 -3.95 6.72 -10.93
CA SER A 86 -2.84 5.76 -10.98
C SER A 86 -1.50 6.48 -11.03
N LYS A 87 -1.42 7.56 -11.82
CA LYS A 87 -0.26 8.45 -11.85
C LYS A 87 -0.01 9.05 -10.46
N LEU A 88 -1.05 9.59 -9.83
CA LEU A 88 -0.97 10.15 -8.48
C LEU A 88 -0.48 9.12 -7.45
N ALA A 89 -0.99 7.88 -7.50
CA ALA A 89 -0.59 6.82 -6.58
C ALA A 89 0.89 6.45 -6.77
N PHE A 90 1.35 6.41 -8.02
CA PHE A 90 2.76 6.19 -8.32
C PHE A 90 3.64 7.35 -7.82
N GLU A 91 3.25 8.60 -8.06
CA GLU A 91 4.00 9.77 -7.59
C GLU A 91 4.07 9.84 -6.06
N LEU A 92 2.96 9.56 -5.37
CA LEU A 92 2.91 9.45 -3.92
C LEU A 92 3.81 8.33 -3.38
N SER A 93 3.70 7.12 -3.92
CA SER A 93 4.51 5.98 -3.46
C SER A 93 6.01 6.23 -3.68
N ASN A 94 6.40 6.81 -4.83
CA ASN A 94 7.78 7.20 -5.13
C ASN A 94 8.27 8.35 -4.24
N PHE A 95 7.40 9.31 -3.88
CA PHE A 95 7.74 10.35 -2.91
C PHE A 95 8.03 9.73 -1.52
N LEU A 96 7.16 8.86 -1.04
CA LEU A 96 7.34 8.16 0.24
C LEU A 96 8.57 7.23 0.23
N ASP A 97 8.93 6.67 -0.92
CA ASP A 97 10.14 5.86 -1.08
C ASP A 97 11.43 6.66 -0.94
N ARG A 98 11.40 7.98 -1.20
CA ARG A 98 12.56 8.86 -1.09
C ARG A 98 12.75 9.45 0.31
N ILE A 99 11.75 9.34 1.17
CA ILE A 99 11.83 9.81 2.55
C ILE A 99 12.60 8.79 3.37
N GLN A 100 13.61 9.26 4.11
CA GLN A 100 14.36 8.43 5.04
C GLN A 100 13.44 7.91 6.15
N SER A 101 13.53 6.61 6.44
CA SER A 101 12.86 5.98 7.58
C SER A 101 13.17 6.69 8.91
N PRO A 102 12.23 6.74 9.87
CA PRO A 102 12.48 7.25 11.21
C PRO A 102 13.43 6.35 12.02
N ASP A 103 13.58 5.08 11.63
CA ASP A 103 14.43 4.12 12.32
C ASP A 103 15.89 4.26 11.85
N CYS A 104 16.78 4.52 12.81
CA CYS A 104 18.21 4.64 12.59
C CYS A 104 18.91 3.27 12.45
N ASP A 105 18.24 2.18 12.82
CA ASP A 105 18.85 0.85 12.88
C ASP A 105 18.98 0.19 11.48
N SER A 106 18.28 0.71 10.46
CA SER A 106 18.41 0.27 9.06
C SER A 106 18.27 1.43 8.08
N GLU A 107 19.38 1.80 7.44
CA GLU A 107 19.42 2.88 6.44
C GLU A 107 18.75 2.52 5.11
N TRP A 108 18.43 1.24 4.90
CA TRP A 108 17.85 0.72 3.67
C TRP A 108 16.33 0.86 3.58
N HIS A 109 15.67 1.20 4.69
CA HIS A 109 14.25 1.46 4.69
C HIS A 109 13.93 2.89 4.25
N SER A 110 13.11 3.01 3.21
CA SER A 110 12.30 4.20 2.99
C SER A 110 11.17 4.28 4.01
N LEU A 111 10.55 5.46 4.17
CA LEU A 111 9.34 5.62 4.97
C LEU A 111 8.24 4.64 4.53
N ARG A 112 8.04 4.47 3.21
CA ARG A 112 7.05 3.52 2.69
C ARG A 112 7.34 2.10 3.14
N SER A 113 8.54 1.59 2.88
CA SER A 113 8.91 0.20 3.26
C SER A 113 8.88 -0.02 4.78
N TYR A 114 9.30 0.98 5.56
CA TYR A 114 9.22 0.98 7.02
C TYR A 114 7.78 0.79 7.49
N LEU A 115 6.86 1.61 6.99
CA LEU A 115 5.43 1.55 7.35
C LEU A 115 4.77 0.23 6.93
N LEU A 116 5.11 -0.28 5.75
CA LEU A 116 4.56 -1.56 5.26
C LEU A 116 5.06 -2.75 6.08
N HIS A 117 6.33 -2.75 6.48
CA HIS A 117 6.89 -3.80 7.35
C HIS A 117 6.33 -3.73 8.77
N ALA A 118 6.15 -2.52 9.29
CA ALA A 118 5.48 -2.27 10.56
C ALA A 118 4.05 -2.85 10.56
N ASP A 119 3.22 -2.49 9.58
CA ASP A 119 1.86 -3.03 9.44
C ASP A 119 1.86 -4.56 9.36
N LEU A 120 2.72 -5.13 8.51
CA LEU A 120 2.78 -6.58 8.32
C LEU A 120 3.15 -7.32 9.60
N LYS A 121 4.09 -6.78 10.40
CA LYS A 121 4.43 -7.34 11.72
C LYS A 121 3.24 -7.31 12.65
N MET A 122 2.62 -6.14 12.75
CA MET A 122 1.56 -5.84 13.71
C MET A 122 0.33 -6.70 13.43
N PHE A 123 -0.02 -6.87 12.16
CA PHE A 123 -1.04 -7.80 11.71
C PHE A 123 -0.73 -9.26 12.10
N ALA A 124 0.53 -9.68 11.95
CA ALA A 124 0.91 -11.07 12.17
C ALA A 124 1.15 -11.45 13.64
N ASP A 125 1.43 -10.48 14.50
CA ASP A 125 1.64 -10.71 15.94
C ASP A 125 0.30 -10.70 16.72
N ASN A 126 -0.81 -10.28 16.10
CA ASN A 126 -2.12 -10.06 16.75
C ASN A 126 -2.00 -9.22 18.05
N ALA A 127 -0.92 -8.45 18.20
CA ALA A 127 -0.46 -7.93 19.47
C ALA A 127 -0.67 -6.42 19.54
N ASN A 128 -1.46 -5.99 20.52
CA ASN A 128 -1.97 -4.63 20.84
C ASN A 128 -3.32 -4.29 20.20
N SER A 129 -3.99 -3.30 20.80
CA SER A 129 -5.22 -2.72 20.28
C SER A 129 -4.97 -2.17 18.87
N GLU A 130 -5.78 -2.57 17.90
CA GLU A 130 -5.80 -2.03 16.54
C GLU A 130 -5.85 -0.48 16.53
N GLU A 131 -6.42 0.11 17.58
CA GLU A 131 -6.42 1.57 17.79
C GLU A 131 -5.03 2.14 18.04
N GLU A 132 -4.24 1.48 18.88
CA GLU A 132 -2.87 1.90 19.19
C GLU A 132 -1.97 1.77 17.95
N HIS A 133 -2.17 0.68 17.20
CA HIS A 133 -1.47 0.42 15.95
C HIS A 133 -1.73 1.49 14.91
N HIS A 134 -3.01 1.74 14.65
CA HIS A 134 -3.45 2.77 13.73
C HIS A 134 -2.88 4.14 14.13
N HIS A 135 -2.99 4.49 15.42
CA HIS A 135 -2.46 5.75 15.94
C HIS A 135 -0.95 5.87 15.73
N LYS A 136 -0.17 4.83 16.07
CA LYS A 136 1.29 4.82 15.88
C LYS A 136 1.67 4.95 14.40
N PHE A 137 1.03 4.19 13.51
CA PHE A 137 1.27 4.24 12.07
C PHE A 137 1.05 5.66 11.52
N LEU A 138 -0.11 6.23 11.83
CA LEU A 138 -0.50 7.56 11.36
C LEU A 138 0.44 8.65 11.89
N HIS A 139 0.83 8.54 13.15
CA HIS A 139 1.76 9.47 13.77
C HIS A 139 3.13 9.42 13.08
N VAL A 140 3.68 8.21 12.86
CA VAL A 140 4.95 8.05 12.13
C VAL A 140 4.87 8.64 10.74
N LEU A 141 3.79 8.35 9.99
CA LEU A 141 3.60 8.87 8.64
C LEU A 141 3.64 10.42 8.62
N LEU A 142 2.81 11.07 9.45
CA LEU A 142 2.73 12.53 9.52
C LEU A 142 4.07 13.14 9.94
N LYS A 143 4.65 12.63 11.03
CA LYS A 143 5.88 13.16 11.62
C LYS A 143 7.07 13.01 10.67
N THR A 144 7.26 11.84 10.07
CA THR A 144 8.41 11.60 9.21
C THR A 144 8.32 12.40 7.92
N ILE A 145 7.11 12.60 7.35
CA ILE A 145 6.94 13.53 6.22
C ILE A 145 7.35 14.96 6.63
N ARG A 146 6.92 15.46 7.79
CA ARG A 146 7.33 16.78 8.29
C ARG A 146 8.84 16.91 8.45
N ASP A 147 9.47 15.96 9.14
CA ASP A 147 10.88 16.08 9.52
C ASP A 147 11.81 15.84 8.31
N ASN A 148 11.47 14.86 7.45
CA ASN A 148 12.37 14.31 6.44
C ASN A 148 11.97 14.64 4.99
N SER A 149 11.07 15.61 4.76
CA SER A 149 10.77 16.15 3.42
C SER A 149 10.78 17.68 3.41
N GLU A 150 10.85 18.31 2.23
CA GLU A 150 10.85 19.77 2.12
C GLU A 150 9.53 20.42 2.59
N PHE A 151 8.45 19.64 2.71
CA PHE A 151 7.17 20.09 3.27
C PHE A 151 7.36 20.80 4.63
N GLY A 152 8.12 20.20 5.56
CA GLY A 152 8.36 20.81 6.87
C GLY A 152 9.32 21.99 6.89
N LEU A 153 9.97 22.32 5.76
CA LEU A 153 10.85 23.49 5.64
C LEU A 153 10.10 24.74 5.22
N HIS A 154 9.04 24.59 4.42
CA HIS A 154 8.29 25.71 3.85
C HIS A 154 7.23 26.28 4.79
N GLU A 155 6.87 25.55 5.85
CA GLU A 155 5.69 25.88 6.63
C GLU A 155 5.97 26.05 8.14
N ASN A 156 5.52 27.17 8.71
CA ASN A 156 5.63 27.50 10.14
C ASN A 156 4.67 26.69 11.05
N PHE A 157 4.34 25.45 10.70
CA PHE A 157 3.44 24.58 11.49
C PHE A 157 4.20 23.67 12.46
N ALA A 158 5.36 24.11 12.95
CA ALA A 158 6.22 23.34 13.84
C ALA A 158 5.45 22.67 15.01
N ASP A 159 4.44 23.38 15.52
CA ASP A 159 3.60 22.92 16.64
C ASP A 159 2.12 22.77 16.29
N THR A 160 1.68 22.98 15.04
CA THR A 160 0.25 22.92 14.68
C THR A 160 0.01 21.99 13.49
N LEU A 161 -1.25 21.60 13.24
CA LEU A 161 -1.63 20.83 12.06
C LEU A 161 -1.81 21.75 10.85
N HIS A 162 -1.17 21.41 9.73
CA HIS A 162 -1.45 22.00 8.42
C HIS A 162 -2.91 21.71 8.01
N PRO A 163 -3.59 22.61 7.27
CA PRO A 163 -4.94 22.36 6.77
C PRO A 163 -5.14 21.00 6.07
N ASP A 164 -4.18 20.54 5.28
CA ASP A 164 -4.29 19.24 4.61
C ASP A 164 -4.04 18.04 5.52
N GLU A 165 -3.27 18.19 6.59
CA GLU A 165 -3.17 17.16 7.62
C GLU A 165 -4.47 17.08 8.41
N HIS A 166 -5.06 18.23 8.72
CA HIS A 166 -6.38 18.29 9.34
C HIS A 166 -7.45 17.68 8.41
N ARG A 167 -7.36 17.90 7.10
CA ARG A 167 -8.21 17.25 6.10
C ARG A 167 -8.04 15.74 6.13
N LEU A 168 -6.80 15.24 6.05
CA LEU A 168 -6.49 13.81 6.15
C LEU A 168 -7.09 13.17 7.40
N LEU A 169 -6.86 13.79 8.56
CA LEU A 169 -7.39 13.32 9.85
C LEU A 169 -8.92 13.34 9.89
N THR A 170 -9.55 14.34 9.27
CA THR A 170 -11.01 14.41 9.17
C THR A 170 -11.55 13.32 8.24
N THR A 171 -10.90 13.07 7.10
CA THR A 171 -11.29 12.03 6.14
C THR A 171 -11.12 10.63 6.72
N LEU A 172 -10.08 10.40 7.51
CA LEU A 172 -9.89 9.13 8.22
C LEU A 172 -10.85 9.00 9.39
N HIS A 173 -10.98 10.01 10.26
CA HIS A 173 -11.59 9.80 11.57
C HIS A 173 -12.89 10.56 11.81
N SER A 174 -13.33 11.42 10.92
CA SER A 174 -14.32 12.47 11.19
C SER A 174 -13.88 13.40 12.32
N LYS A 175 -14.74 14.36 12.68
CA LYS A 175 -14.50 15.32 13.78
C LYS A 175 -15.17 14.91 15.10
N SER A 176 -15.60 13.65 15.22
CA SER A 176 -16.21 13.15 16.45
C SER A 176 -15.20 13.23 17.60
N LYS A 177 -15.59 13.85 18.72
CA LYS A 177 -14.71 14.05 19.89
C LYS A 177 -14.00 12.77 20.31
N LYS A 178 -14.73 11.64 20.39
CA LYS A 178 -14.17 10.33 20.77
C LYS A 178 -13.00 9.92 19.85
N ARG A 179 -13.11 10.20 18.55
CA ARG A 179 -12.10 9.80 17.56
C ARG A 179 -10.96 10.80 17.45
N VAL A 180 -11.25 12.08 17.66
CA VAL A 180 -10.20 13.11 17.82
C VAL A 180 -9.32 12.75 19.01
N ASP A 181 -9.92 12.47 20.17
CA ASP A 181 -9.20 12.14 21.40
C ASP A 181 -8.40 10.82 21.28
N ALA A 182 -8.87 9.86 20.47
CA ALA A 182 -8.23 8.56 20.31
C ALA A 182 -7.13 8.52 19.24
N PHE A 183 -7.32 9.21 18.10
CA PHE A 183 -6.49 8.99 16.92
C PHE A 183 -5.66 10.20 16.49
N TRP A 184 -6.11 11.43 16.79
CA TRP A 184 -5.40 12.60 16.30
C TRP A 184 -4.12 12.80 17.11
N PRO A 185 -3.00 13.20 16.48
CA PRO A 185 -1.73 13.42 17.17
C PRO A 185 -1.75 14.77 17.90
N LEU A 186 -2.70 14.98 18.81
CA LEU A 186 -2.85 16.22 19.57
C LEU A 186 -2.10 16.13 20.92
N GLY A 187 -1.47 17.22 21.32
CA GLY A 187 -0.86 17.37 22.65
C GLY A 187 -1.88 17.79 23.73
N ASP A 188 -1.50 17.61 25.00
CA ASP A 188 -2.38 17.77 26.17
C ASP A 188 -2.93 19.19 26.40
N VAL A 189 -2.41 20.21 25.71
CA VAL A 189 -2.78 21.61 25.94
C VAL A 189 -3.67 22.13 24.80
N GLY A 190 -4.99 22.06 25.00
CA GLY A 190 -5.95 22.97 24.37
C GLY A 190 -6.26 22.76 22.88
N GLY A 191 -5.92 21.60 22.31
CA GLY A 191 -6.29 21.22 20.94
C GLY A 191 -5.50 21.97 19.86
N ILE A 192 -5.17 21.27 18.77
CA ILE A 192 -4.40 21.73 17.59
C ILE A 192 -2.87 21.57 17.71
N LYS A 193 -2.30 21.35 18.90
CA LYS A 193 -0.84 21.13 18.98
C LYS A 193 -0.44 19.74 18.49
N PHE A 194 0.43 19.64 17.47
CA PHE A 194 0.95 18.35 17.02
C PHE A 194 1.90 17.77 18.08
N ASN A 195 1.55 16.61 18.62
CA ASN A 195 2.41 15.89 19.54
C ASN A 195 3.54 15.24 18.73
N ARG A 196 4.81 15.50 19.07
CA ARG A 196 5.97 14.91 18.37
C ARG A 196 6.45 13.63 19.07
N LEU A 197 5.56 12.66 19.28
CA LEU A 197 6.01 11.38 19.84
C LEU A 197 6.95 10.72 18.82
N ASN A 198 7.97 10.03 19.32
CA ASN A 198 8.79 9.10 18.53
C ASN A 198 8.35 7.68 18.88
N PRO A 199 7.19 7.20 18.41
CA PRO A 199 6.85 5.80 18.60
C PRO A 199 7.86 4.96 17.82
N LYS A 200 8.71 4.21 18.53
CA LYS A 200 9.51 3.16 17.89
C LYS A 200 8.53 2.06 17.47
N ILE A 201 8.46 1.77 16.18
CA ILE A 201 7.76 0.58 15.69
C ILE A 201 8.80 -0.50 15.48
N ASP A 202 8.56 -1.67 16.07
CA ASP A 202 9.44 -2.81 15.86
C ASP A 202 9.26 -3.33 14.44
N LEU A 203 10.34 -3.49 13.69
CA LEU A 203 10.32 -4.05 12.35
C LEU A 203 10.34 -5.58 12.36
N LEU A 204 9.91 -6.17 11.25
CA LEU A 204 10.19 -7.57 10.94
C LEU A 204 11.69 -7.73 10.66
N ILE A 205 12.35 -8.57 11.44
CA ILE A 205 13.72 -9.01 11.17
C ILE A 205 13.62 -10.45 10.67
N ASN A 206 13.70 -10.63 9.35
CA ASN A 206 13.77 -11.96 8.76
C ASN A 206 15.22 -12.46 8.91
N ASN A 207 15.47 -13.31 9.91
CA ASN A 207 16.80 -13.86 10.14
C ASN A 207 17.09 -15.00 9.16
N ALA A 208 17.58 -14.65 7.96
CA ALA A 208 18.01 -15.64 6.96
C ALA A 208 19.10 -16.61 7.45
N ASN A 209 19.78 -16.29 8.56
CA ASN A 209 20.88 -17.06 9.15
C ASN A 209 20.52 -17.82 10.44
N SER A 210 19.25 -17.85 10.88
CA SER A 210 18.92 -18.66 12.06
C SER A 210 18.84 -20.14 11.69
N GLU A 211 19.78 -20.94 12.21
CA GLU A 211 19.79 -22.41 12.07
C GLU A 211 18.58 -23.09 12.75
N ILE A 212 17.78 -22.33 13.50
CA ILE A 212 16.53 -22.77 14.10
C ILE A 212 15.40 -22.39 13.13
N PRO A 213 14.66 -23.37 12.57
CA PRO A 213 13.44 -23.09 11.83
C PRO A 213 12.42 -22.52 12.82
N ASP A 214 12.38 -21.21 12.94
CA ASP A 214 11.39 -20.54 13.75
C ASP A 214 10.08 -20.50 12.94
N ASN A 215 8.96 -20.91 13.57
CA ASN A 215 7.61 -20.84 13.00
C ASN A 215 7.15 -19.38 12.73
N SER A 216 8.04 -18.40 12.94
CA SER A 216 7.85 -16.97 12.74
C SER A 216 8.35 -16.47 11.37
N ASN A 217 9.09 -17.28 10.62
CA ASN A 217 9.71 -16.85 9.37
C ASN A 217 8.70 -16.78 8.21
N TYR A 218 8.72 -15.65 7.51
CA TYR A 218 7.94 -15.46 6.30
C TYR A 218 8.53 -16.27 5.14
N ILE A 219 7.68 -17.00 4.43
CA ILE A 219 8.01 -17.81 3.26
C ILE A 219 7.61 -17.04 2.00
N GLU A 220 8.48 -17.03 1.00
CA GLU A 220 8.16 -16.47 -0.31
C GLU A 220 7.29 -17.44 -1.13
N HIS A 221 6.18 -16.92 -1.65
CA HIS A 221 5.28 -17.61 -2.56
C HIS A 221 5.24 -16.87 -3.90
N THR A 222 5.22 -17.62 -4.99
CA THR A 222 5.13 -17.05 -6.34
C THR A 222 3.98 -17.69 -7.12
N PHE A 223 3.06 -16.85 -7.55
CA PHE A 223 2.07 -17.16 -8.55
C PHE A 223 2.53 -16.64 -9.92
N ARG A 224 2.43 -17.48 -10.95
CA ARG A 224 2.74 -17.08 -12.32
C ARG A 224 1.79 -17.74 -13.30
N LEU A 225 1.14 -16.93 -14.12
CA LEU A 225 0.42 -17.42 -15.28
C LEU A 225 1.43 -17.80 -16.36
N SER A 226 1.56 -19.10 -16.61
CA SER A 226 2.48 -19.64 -17.62
C SER A 226 1.72 -19.97 -18.92
N LYS A 227 2.44 -19.94 -20.04
CA LYS A 227 1.93 -20.33 -21.37
C LYS A 227 0.74 -19.51 -21.87
N ILE A 228 0.58 -18.26 -21.41
CA ILE A 228 -0.48 -17.33 -21.88
C ILE A 228 -0.46 -17.22 -23.41
N HIS A 229 0.70 -16.92 -23.99
CA HIS A 229 0.83 -16.81 -25.45
C HIS A 229 0.49 -18.11 -26.18
N THR A 230 0.86 -19.27 -25.63
CA THR A 230 0.52 -20.57 -26.23
C THR A 230 -0.97 -20.86 -26.11
N TRP A 231 -1.60 -20.49 -24.99
CA TRP A 231 -3.03 -20.64 -24.79
C TRP A 231 -3.80 -19.76 -25.77
N ILE A 232 -3.51 -18.45 -25.83
CA ILE A 232 -4.12 -17.52 -26.79
C ILE A 232 -3.93 -18.02 -28.23
N LYS A 233 -2.71 -18.42 -28.60
CA LYS A 233 -2.42 -18.92 -29.95
C LYS A 233 -3.22 -20.17 -30.33
N LYS A 234 -3.46 -21.09 -29.38
CA LYS A 234 -4.25 -22.30 -29.64
C LYS A 234 -5.70 -21.99 -30.02
N TRP A 235 -6.27 -20.90 -29.52
CA TRP A 235 -7.61 -20.48 -29.90
C TRP A 235 -7.61 -19.73 -31.23
N SER A 236 -6.55 -18.98 -31.55
CA SER A 236 -6.44 -18.18 -32.77
C SER A 236 -5.96 -18.95 -34.02
N ASP A 237 -5.18 -20.03 -33.87
CA ASP A 237 -4.62 -20.83 -34.98
C ASP A 237 -5.61 -21.87 -35.56
N THR A 238 -6.91 -21.65 -35.40
CA THR A 238 -7.91 -22.47 -36.08
C THR A 238 -8.21 -21.86 -37.44
N ASP A 239 -8.05 -22.64 -38.52
CA ASP A 239 -8.35 -22.27 -39.93
C ASP A 239 -9.79 -21.75 -40.15
N MET A 240 -10.62 -21.79 -39.12
CA MET A 240 -12.01 -21.36 -39.09
C MET A 240 -12.22 -19.91 -38.62
N ILE A 241 -11.18 -19.22 -38.14
CA ILE A 241 -11.31 -17.88 -37.55
C ILE A 241 -10.53 -16.87 -38.40
N ASN A 242 -11.20 -15.79 -38.84
CA ASN A 242 -10.55 -14.71 -39.57
C ASN A 242 -9.60 -13.90 -38.68
N GLN A 243 -8.69 -13.14 -39.30
CA GLN A 243 -7.62 -12.42 -38.60
C GLN A 243 -8.17 -11.40 -37.58
N ASP A 244 -9.29 -10.75 -37.88
CA ASP A 244 -9.92 -9.77 -36.98
C ASP A 244 -10.50 -10.42 -35.71
N THR A 245 -11.22 -11.53 -35.86
CA THR A 245 -11.75 -12.30 -34.71
C THR A 245 -10.63 -12.89 -33.88
N SER A 246 -9.57 -13.38 -34.52
CA SER A 246 -8.35 -13.87 -33.85
C SER A 246 -7.69 -12.77 -33.00
N HIS A 247 -7.58 -11.56 -33.54
CA HIS A 247 -7.06 -10.41 -32.80
C HIS A 247 -7.94 -10.02 -31.62
N GLN A 248 -9.27 -9.98 -31.80
CA GLN A 248 -10.23 -9.68 -30.72
C GLN A 248 -10.18 -10.73 -29.60
N LEU A 249 -10.07 -12.01 -29.94
CA LEU A 249 -9.89 -13.09 -28.96
C LEU A 249 -8.60 -12.92 -28.17
N SER A 250 -7.51 -12.51 -28.82
CA SER A 250 -6.24 -12.22 -28.15
C SER A 250 -6.39 -11.06 -27.15
N ILE A 251 -7.06 -9.97 -27.55
CA ILE A 251 -7.31 -8.83 -26.66
C ILE A 251 -8.18 -9.25 -25.47
N GLY A 252 -9.31 -9.92 -25.73
CA GLY A 252 -10.22 -10.37 -24.68
C GLY A 252 -9.56 -11.34 -23.70
N SER A 253 -8.69 -12.22 -24.20
CA SER A 253 -7.90 -13.13 -23.38
C SER A 253 -6.90 -12.41 -22.47
N SER A 254 -6.21 -11.38 -22.97
CA SER A 254 -5.32 -10.55 -22.15
C SER A 254 -6.09 -9.85 -21.03
N ALA A 255 -7.19 -9.18 -21.38
CA ALA A 255 -8.03 -8.47 -20.44
C ALA A 255 -8.64 -9.40 -19.36
N PHE A 256 -8.99 -10.63 -19.74
CA PHE A 256 -9.44 -11.65 -18.80
C PHE A 256 -8.34 -12.04 -17.80
N LEU A 257 -7.12 -12.33 -18.28
CA LEU A 257 -6.00 -12.72 -17.42
C LEU A 257 -5.56 -11.58 -16.51
N GLU A 258 -5.55 -10.35 -17.01
CA GLU A 258 -5.32 -9.14 -16.22
C GLU A 258 -6.37 -9.01 -15.11
N SER A 259 -7.65 -9.27 -15.42
CA SER A 259 -8.73 -9.24 -14.41
C SER A 259 -8.58 -10.34 -13.36
N VAL A 260 -8.10 -11.54 -13.73
CA VAL A 260 -7.79 -12.62 -12.77
C VAL A 260 -6.65 -12.19 -11.84
N ILE A 261 -5.57 -11.60 -12.38
CA ILE A 261 -4.46 -11.10 -11.55
C ILE A 261 -4.93 -9.97 -10.64
N ALA A 262 -5.73 -9.04 -11.15
CA ALA A 262 -6.27 -7.93 -10.37
C ALA A 262 -7.09 -8.41 -9.16
N LYS A 263 -7.93 -9.43 -9.36
CA LYS A 263 -8.73 -9.99 -8.28
C LYS A 263 -7.88 -10.82 -7.31
N MET A 264 -6.91 -11.59 -7.81
CA MET A 264 -5.94 -12.29 -6.95
C MET A 264 -5.12 -11.32 -6.09
N ARG A 265 -4.68 -10.18 -6.65
CA ARG A 265 -4.00 -9.12 -5.91
C ARG A 265 -4.87 -8.60 -4.79
N SER A 266 -6.15 -8.31 -5.08
CA SER A 266 -7.08 -7.82 -4.06
C SER A 266 -7.21 -8.81 -2.91
N ASN A 267 -7.35 -10.11 -3.20
CA ASN A 267 -7.39 -11.13 -2.15
C ASN A 267 -6.10 -11.18 -1.30
N ILE A 268 -4.93 -10.95 -1.90
CA ILE A 268 -3.65 -10.89 -1.16
C ILE A 268 -3.56 -9.63 -0.30
N LEU A 269 -3.98 -8.47 -0.82
CA LEU A 269 -4.00 -7.22 -0.07
C LEU A 269 -4.90 -7.33 1.17
N ASP A 270 -6.07 -7.95 1.00
CA ASP A 270 -7.06 -8.13 2.08
C ASP A 270 -6.57 -9.12 3.14
N GLU A 271 -6.07 -10.30 2.73
CA GLU A 271 -5.75 -11.39 3.67
C GLU A 271 -4.31 -11.36 4.19
N LYS A 272 -3.36 -10.94 3.36
CA LYS A 272 -1.91 -10.99 3.65
C LYS A 272 -1.29 -9.62 3.87
N ARG A 273 -2.07 -8.54 3.67
CA ARG A 273 -1.68 -7.12 3.80
C ARG A 273 -0.79 -6.60 2.68
N PRO A 274 -0.81 -5.29 2.38
CA PRO A 274 -0.03 -4.71 1.29
C PRO A 274 1.49 -4.89 1.43
N GLY A 275 2.01 -4.91 2.66
CA GLY A 275 3.44 -5.13 2.92
C GLY A 275 3.95 -6.53 2.57
N SER A 276 3.07 -7.49 2.31
CA SER A 276 3.46 -8.84 1.90
C SER A 276 3.90 -8.94 0.44
N ILE A 277 3.52 -8.00 -0.44
CA ILE A 277 3.79 -8.08 -1.88
C ILE A 277 5.24 -7.65 -2.16
N ILE A 278 6.00 -8.53 -2.81
CA ILE A 278 7.39 -8.28 -3.26
C ILE A 278 7.41 -7.90 -4.74
N VAL A 279 6.69 -8.66 -5.59
CA VAL A 279 6.66 -8.44 -7.04
C VAL A 279 5.21 -8.50 -7.50
N ASP A 280 4.82 -7.53 -8.31
CA ASP A 280 3.52 -7.48 -8.95
C ASP A 280 3.67 -6.88 -10.36
N GLY A 281 3.64 -7.75 -11.37
CA GLY A 281 3.78 -7.32 -12.75
C GLY A 281 4.08 -8.46 -13.72
N GLY A 282 3.79 -8.23 -15.00
CA GLY A 282 4.16 -9.15 -16.09
C GLY A 282 3.56 -10.56 -15.97
N GLY A 283 2.39 -10.70 -15.36
CA GLY A 283 1.75 -12.01 -15.15
C GLY A 283 2.33 -12.82 -13.98
N LYS A 284 3.19 -12.20 -13.17
CA LYS A 284 3.81 -12.80 -11.97
C LYS A 284 3.43 -11.96 -10.75
N MET A 285 3.13 -12.65 -9.66
CA MET A 285 2.97 -12.05 -8.35
C MET A 285 3.76 -12.86 -7.34
N THR A 286 4.62 -12.19 -6.58
CA THR A 286 5.42 -12.78 -5.50
C THR A 286 5.08 -12.04 -4.22
N TYR A 287 4.75 -12.79 -3.17
CA TYR A 287 4.40 -12.25 -1.86
C TYR A 287 4.91 -13.17 -0.76
N ILE A 288 4.90 -12.68 0.48
CA ILE A 288 5.33 -13.44 1.65
C ILE A 288 4.17 -13.76 2.60
N SER A 289 4.20 -14.94 3.21
CA SER A 289 3.25 -15.33 4.25
C SER A 289 3.90 -16.22 5.30
N LYS A 290 3.25 -16.43 6.44
CA LYS A 290 3.69 -17.43 7.44
C LYS A 290 3.18 -18.85 7.12
N GLU A 291 2.36 -19.00 6.09
CA GLU A 291 1.73 -20.27 5.73
C GLU A 291 2.68 -21.22 5.00
N SER A 292 2.44 -22.52 5.14
CA SER A 292 3.19 -23.52 4.39
C SER A 292 2.97 -23.39 2.88
N LYS A 293 3.92 -23.87 2.06
CA LYS A 293 3.76 -23.84 0.59
C LYS A 293 2.52 -24.63 0.14
N GLU A 294 2.22 -25.72 0.83
CA GLU A 294 1.07 -26.59 0.56
C GLU A 294 -0.25 -25.91 0.89
N ASP A 295 -0.34 -25.22 2.02
CA ASP A 295 -1.56 -24.54 2.44
C ASP A 295 -1.81 -23.27 1.61
N GLU A 296 -0.76 -22.52 1.31
CA GLU A 296 -0.87 -21.35 0.44
C GLU A 296 -1.25 -21.76 -0.99
N LYS A 297 -0.77 -22.92 -1.46
CA LYS A 297 -1.21 -23.48 -2.75
C LYS A 297 -2.72 -23.81 -2.75
N LYS A 298 -3.23 -24.45 -1.69
CA LYS A 298 -4.67 -24.73 -1.57
C LYS A 298 -5.49 -23.44 -1.53
N TRP A 299 -5.02 -22.46 -0.76
CA TRP A 299 -5.65 -21.14 -0.70
C TRP A 299 -5.72 -20.49 -2.09
N MET A 300 -4.60 -20.43 -2.81
CA MET A 300 -4.54 -19.91 -4.18
C MET A 300 -5.51 -20.64 -5.13
N GLU A 301 -5.61 -21.97 -5.04
CA GLU A 301 -6.54 -22.76 -5.85
C GLU A 301 -8.01 -22.43 -5.56
N ILE A 302 -8.35 -22.22 -4.27
CA ILE A 302 -9.69 -21.78 -3.85
C ILE A 302 -9.98 -20.38 -4.40
N GLN A 303 -9.06 -19.43 -4.23
CA GLN A 303 -9.24 -18.07 -4.71
C GLN A 303 -9.40 -18.02 -6.23
N LEU A 304 -8.55 -18.71 -6.98
CA LEU A 304 -8.68 -18.82 -8.44
C LEU A 304 -10.02 -19.43 -8.84
N ARG A 305 -10.48 -20.48 -8.15
CA ARG A 305 -11.78 -21.07 -8.42
C ARG A 305 -12.91 -20.07 -8.19
N ASN A 306 -12.87 -19.30 -7.10
CA ASN A 306 -13.89 -18.28 -6.79
C ASN A 306 -13.90 -17.16 -7.83
N ILE A 307 -12.72 -16.76 -8.32
CA ILE A 307 -12.61 -15.74 -9.38
C ILE A 307 -13.20 -16.23 -10.71
N LEU A 308 -12.95 -17.48 -11.06
CA LEU A 308 -13.37 -18.07 -12.34
C LEU A 308 -14.84 -18.51 -12.34
N MET A 309 -15.35 -18.91 -11.19
CA MET A 309 -16.76 -19.21 -10.98
C MET A 309 -17.45 -17.88 -10.66
N ALA A 310 -17.87 -17.12 -11.68
CA ALA A 310 -18.76 -15.97 -11.48
C ALA A 310 -19.86 -16.37 -10.50
N ASP A 311 -20.04 -15.57 -9.43
CA ASP A 311 -21.00 -15.84 -8.36
C ASP A 311 -22.27 -16.42 -8.95
N LYS A 312 -22.63 -17.63 -8.52
CA LYS A 312 -24.02 -18.05 -8.62
C LYS A 312 -24.77 -17.05 -7.76
N SER A 313 -25.32 -16.03 -8.41
CA SER A 313 -26.19 -15.03 -7.81
C SER A 313 -27.04 -15.69 -6.74
N THR A 314 -26.85 -15.25 -5.49
CA THR A 314 -27.85 -15.38 -4.45
C THR A 314 -29.10 -14.70 -4.95
N GLU A 315 -29.94 -15.46 -5.64
CA GLU A 315 -31.38 -15.23 -5.68
C GLU A 315 -31.88 -15.48 -4.24
N GLY A 316 -32.14 -14.38 -3.53
CA GLY A 316 -32.82 -14.32 -2.25
C GLY A 316 -33.73 -13.10 -2.25
#